data_AF-X1LXG1-F1
#
_entry.id   AF-X1LXG1-F1
#
_cell.length_a   1.000
_cell.length_b   1.000
_cell.length_c   1.000
_cell.angle_alpha   90.00
_cell.angle_beta   90.00
_cell.angle_gamma   90.00
#
_symmetry.space_group_name_H-M   'P 1'
#
loop_
_entity.id
_entity.type
_entity.pdbx_description
1 polymer ?
#
loop_
_entity_poly.entity_id
_entity_poly.type
_entity_poly.pdbx_seq_one_letter_code
_entity_poly.pdbx_strand_id
1 'polypeptide(L)'
;GRGVALKATEQPIDTATAAGKAFLDMLGVFAEFETNLRKERQAEGIAAAKARGVYKGGKPRIDPEAVRQLAARGMRPAHIARELGISRGTVYRFLPAAIAGAGSSMTNVPEMPSELADANPA
;
A
#
# COMPACT_ATOMS: atom_id res chain seq x y z
N GLY A 1 -2.44 31.81 14.95
CA GLY A 1 -1.00 31.51 15.03
C GLY A 1 -0.52 31.61 16.46
N ARG A 2 0.58 30.94 16.83
CA ARG A 2 1.10 30.86 18.22
C ARG A 2 1.73 32.16 18.76
N GLY A 3 1.50 33.32 18.14
CA GLY A 3 2.06 34.61 18.58
C GLY A 3 3.59 34.76 18.43
N VAL A 4 4.25 33.85 17.71
CA VAL A 4 5.71 33.84 17.56
C VAL A 4 6.12 34.64 16.31
N ALA A 5 7.18 35.44 16.43
CA ALA A 5 7.85 36.10 15.32
C ALA A 5 9.13 35.34 14.91
N LEU A 6 9.27 35.09 13.62
CA LEU A 6 10.49 34.65 12.96
C LEU A 6 11.28 35.85 12.45
N LYS A 7 12.60 35.84 12.72
CA LYS A 7 13.57 36.78 12.16
C LYS A 7 14.75 36.00 11.60
N ALA A 8 15.09 36.23 10.35
CA ALA A 8 16.29 35.70 9.73
C ALA A 8 17.49 36.62 10.05
N THR A 9 18.66 36.03 10.26
CA THR A 9 19.86 36.79 10.65
C THR A 9 20.55 37.45 9.47
N GLU A 10 20.45 36.84 8.28
CA GLU A 10 21.18 37.28 7.08
C GLU A 10 20.25 37.85 6.01
N GLN A 11 18.99 37.43 5.98
CA GLN A 11 17.98 37.89 5.03
C GLN A 11 17.10 38.97 5.68
N PRO A 12 16.51 39.89 4.89
CA PRO A 12 15.61 40.92 5.39
C PRO A 12 14.21 40.36 5.72
N ILE A 13 14.15 39.27 6.48
CA ILE A 13 12.92 38.61 6.90
C ILE A 13 12.74 38.83 8.40
N ASP A 14 11.82 39.73 8.76
CA ASP A 14 11.37 39.92 10.13
C ASP A 14 9.83 39.94 10.14
N THR A 15 9.24 38.83 10.56
CA THR A 15 7.78 38.68 10.62
C THR A 15 7.12 39.44 11.77
N ALA A 16 7.88 40.16 12.60
CA ALA A 16 7.30 41.18 13.49
C ALA A 16 6.87 42.43 12.71
N THR A 17 7.39 42.64 11.50
CA THR A 17 7.06 43.78 10.63
C THR A 17 6.01 43.40 9.57
N ALA A 18 5.20 44.37 9.12
CA ALA A 18 4.21 44.13 8.07
C ALA A 18 4.89 43.75 6.74
N ALA A 19 6.00 44.41 6.39
CA ALA A 19 6.77 44.11 5.18
C ALA A 19 7.38 42.71 5.21
N GLY A 20 7.95 42.28 6.34
CA GLY A 20 8.52 40.94 6.47
C GLY A 20 7.47 39.83 6.47
N LYS A 21 6.26 40.09 7.00
CA LYS A 21 5.12 39.18 6.83
C LYS A 21 4.72 39.05 5.36
N ALA A 22 4.50 40.18 4.67
CA ALA A 22 4.12 40.17 3.26
C ALA A 22 5.17 39.48 2.37
N PHE A 23 6.45 39.68 2.65
CA PHE A 23 7.53 39.01 1.93
C PHE A 23 7.52 37.50 2.19
N LEU A 24 7.33 37.06 3.44
CA LEU A 24 7.19 35.64 3.76
C LEU A 24 5.97 35.00 3.09
N ASP A 25 4.83 35.70 3.06
CA ASP A 25 3.62 35.24 2.39
C ASP A 25 3.86 35.07 0.89
N MET A 26 4.57 36.01 0.25
CA MET A 26 4.96 35.91 -1.15
C MET A 26 5.87 34.70 -1.41
N LEU A 27 6.83 34.41 -0.52
CA LEU A 27 7.63 33.18 -0.61
C LEU A 27 6.76 31.92 -0.49
N GLY A 28 5.70 31.97 0.34
CA GLY A 28 4.70 30.90 0.42
C GLY A 28 3.98 30.67 -0.91
N VAL A 29 3.55 31.75 -1.57
CA VAL A 29 2.93 31.69 -2.92
C VAL A 29 3.88 31.05 -3.93
N PHE A 30 5.16 31.44 -3.95
CA PHE A 30 6.15 30.83 -4.83
C PHE A 30 6.38 29.35 -4.52
N ALA A 31 6.48 28.98 -3.25
CA ALA A 31 6.66 27.59 -2.84
C ALA A 31 5.49 26.69 -3.29
N GLU A 32 4.27 27.20 -3.20
CA GLU A 32 3.07 26.52 -3.70
C GLU A 32 3.10 26.38 -5.22
N PHE A 33 3.38 27.48 -5.93
CA PHE A 33 3.49 27.50 -7.39
C PHE A 33 4.51 26.48 -7.91
N GLU A 34 5.73 26.47 -7.36
CA GLU A 34 6.77 25.52 -7.75
C GLU A 34 6.36 24.06 -7.46
N THR A 35 5.67 23.83 -6.36
CA THR A 35 5.16 22.51 -5.99
C THR A 35 4.14 22.02 -7.01
N ASN A 36 3.22 22.88 -7.43
CA ASN A 36 2.21 22.54 -8.43
C ASN A 36 2.85 22.27 -9.80
N LEU A 37 3.77 23.12 -10.24
CA LEU A 37 4.49 22.93 -11.50
C LEU A 37 5.32 21.63 -11.51
N ARG A 38 5.93 21.26 -10.38
CA ARG A 38 6.65 19.99 -10.23
C ARG A 38 5.70 18.79 -10.32
N LYS A 39 4.51 18.87 -9.72
CA LYS A 39 3.48 17.81 -9.79
C LYS A 39 2.96 17.61 -11.22
N GLU A 40 2.72 18.69 -11.96
CA GLU A 40 2.28 18.62 -13.36
C GLU A 40 3.29 17.85 -14.21
N ARG A 41 4.56 18.25 -14.16
CA ARG A 41 5.65 17.55 -14.88
C ARG A 41 5.81 16.10 -14.45
N GLN A 42 5.65 15.81 -13.16
CA GLN A 42 5.68 14.44 -12.66
C GLN A 42 4.52 13.62 -13.25
N ALA A 43 3.31 14.17 -13.31
CA ALA A 43 2.16 13.49 -13.87
C ALA A 43 2.35 13.17 -15.36
N GLU A 44 2.88 14.12 -16.14
CA GLU A 44 3.26 13.91 -17.54
C GLU A 44 4.29 12.78 -17.68
N GLY A 45 5.34 12.80 -16.86
CA GLY A 45 6.37 11.75 -16.84
C GLY A 45 5.81 10.37 -16.48
N ILE A 46 4.90 10.31 -15.50
CA ILE A 46 4.20 9.08 -15.12
C ILE A 46 3.34 8.58 -16.29
N ALA A 47 2.58 9.45 -16.95
CA ALA A 47 1.75 9.08 -18.10
C ALA A 47 2.58 8.52 -19.24
N ALA A 48 3.70 9.17 -19.58
CA ALA A 48 4.63 8.68 -20.61
C ALA A 48 5.28 7.34 -20.22
N ALA A 49 5.64 7.15 -18.96
CA ALA A 49 6.20 5.88 -18.48
C ALA A 49 5.15 4.75 -18.44
N LYS A 50 3.88 5.05 -18.15
CA LYS A 50 2.76 4.10 -18.27
C LYS A 50 2.53 3.70 -19.72
N ALA A 51 2.50 4.65 -20.65
CA ALA A 51 2.35 4.38 -22.09
C ALA A 51 3.48 3.50 -22.63
N ARG A 52 4.71 3.68 -22.13
CA ARG A 52 5.86 2.82 -22.45
C ARG A 52 5.87 1.47 -21.72
N GLY A 53 4.92 1.18 -20.83
CA GLY A 53 4.85 -0.09 -20.09
C GLY A 53 5.95 -0.28 -19.04
N VAL A 54 6.56 0.81 -18.55
CA VAL A 54 7.67 0.74 -17.57
C VAL A 54 7.18 0.23 -16.20
N TYR A 55 5.95 0.59 -15.82
CA TYR A 55 5.35 0.16 -14.56
C TYR A 55 4.87 -1.30 -14.63
N LYS A 56 5.60 -2.21 -13.99
CA LYS A 56 5.27 -3.65 -13.90
C LYS A 56 4.72 -4.07 -12.53
N GLY A 57 4.33 -3.10 -11.70
CA GLY A 57 4.00 -3.31 -10.30
C GLY A 57 5.24 -3.52 -9.42
N GLY A 58 5.02 -3.67 -8.11
CA GLY A 58 6.09 -4.04 -7.19
C GLY A 58 6.53 -5.48 -7.41
N LYS A 59 7.78 -5.81 -7.07
CA LYS A 59 8.23 -7.21 -7.05
C LYS A 59 7.30 -8.03 -6.15
N PRO A 60 6.77 -9.19 -6.61
CA PRO A 60 6.02 -10.08 -5.75
C PRO A 60 6.87 -10.44 -4.53
N ARG A 61 6.33 -10.20 -3.33
CA ARG A 61 7.00 -10.54 -2.07
C ARG A 61 6.80 -11.99 -1.65
N ILE A 62 5.89 -12.69 -2.32
CA ILE A 62 5.42 -14.03 -1.98
C ILE A 62 5.27 -14.79 -3.30
N ASP A 63 5.67 -16.06 -3.29
CA ASP A 63 5.35 -16.99 -4.36
C ASP A 63 3.88 -17.44 -4.27
N PRO A 64 3.02 -17.06 -5.24
CA PRO A 64 1.62 -17.48 -5.24
C PRO A 64 1.45 -19.00 -5.37
N GLU A 65 2.44 -19.70 -5.93
CA GLU A 65 2.38 -21.14 -6.13
C GLU A 65 2.49 -21.90 -4.81
N ALA A 66 3.35 -21.45 -3.89
CA ALA A 66 3.43 -22.00 -2.54
C ALA A 66 2.07 -22.00 -1.82
N VAL A 67 1.29 -20.92 -1.97
CA VAL A 67 -0.07 -20.82 -1.41
C VAL A 67 -0.99 -21.86 -2.03
N ARG A 68 -0.97 -22.01 -3.36
CA ARG A 68 -1.81 -22.97 -4.09
C ARG A 68 -1.45 -24.41 -3.76
N GLN A 69 -0.17 -24.73 -3.65
CA GLN A 69 0.29 -26.07 -3.29
C GLN A 69 -0.14 -26.47 -1.89
N LEU A 70 0.02 -25.58 -0.89
CA LEU A 70 -0.42 -25.87 0.47
C LEU A 70 -1.95 -26.02 0.55
N ALA A 71 -2.69 -25.21 -0.20
CA ALA A 71 -4.15 -25.35 -0.28
C ALA A 71 -4.57 -26.65 -0.97
N ALA A 72 -3.89 -27.06 -2.04
CA ALA A 72 -4.14 -28.32 -2.73
C ALA A 72 -3.84 -29.55 -1.85
N ARG A 73 -2.95 -29.41 -0.86
CA ARG A 73 -2.69 -30.40 0.19
C ARG A 73 -3.76 -30.38 1.32
N GLY A 74 -4.83 -29.60 1.17
CA GLY A 74 -5.91 -29.50 2.16
C GLY A 74 -5.61 -28.58 3.34
N MET A 75 -4.51 -27.84 3.34
CA MET A 75 -4.17 -26.95 4.45
C MET A 75 -5.15 -25.78 4.55
N ARG A 76 -5.66 -25.52 5.76
CA ARG A 76 -6.61 -24.42 5.99
C ARG A 76 -5.93 -23.06 5.77
N PRO A 77 -6.62 -22.03 5.22
CA PRO A 77 -6.03 -20.72 4.93
C PRO A 77 -5.35 -20.03 6.11
N ALA A 78 -5.84 -20.24 7.34
CA ALA A 78 -5.22 -19.70 8.55
C ALA A 78 -3.86 -20.35 8.87
N HIS A 79 -3.68 -21.62 8.52
CA HIS A 79 -2.42 -22.33 8.72
C HIS A 79 -1.42 -21.95 7.63
N ILE A 80 -1.86 -21.87 6.37
CA ILE A 80 -1.05 -21.35 5.26
C ILE A 80 -0.51 -19.95 5.57
N ALA A 81 -1.35 -19.08 6.13
CA ALA A 81 -0.96 -17.73 6.55
C ALA A 81 0.19 -17.74 7.58
N ARG A 82 0.12 -18.62 8.58
CA ARG A 82 1.17 -18.77 9.60
C ARG A 82 2.44 -19.37 9.01
N GLU A 83 2.30 -20.45 8.24
CA GLU A 83 3.40 -21.19 7.61
C GLU A 83 4.24 -20.28 6.72
N LEU A 84 3.58 -19.48 5.88
CA LEU A 84 4.26 -18.59 4.93
C LEU A 84 4.56 -17.20 5.51
N GLY A 85 4.16 -16.91 6.76
CA GLY A 85 4.37 -15.60 7.39
C GLY A 85 3.61 -14.45 6.71
N ILE A 86 2.41 -14.71 6.19
CA ILE A 86 1.62 -13.75 5.40
C ILE A 86 0.24 -13.52 6.01
N SER A 87 -0.42 -12.41 5.64
CA SER A 87 -1.79 -12.17 6.11
C SER A 87 -2.78 -13.15 5.48
N ARG A 88 -3.85 -13.49 6.20
CA ARG A 88 -4.96 -14.28 5.66
C ARG A 88 -5.56 -13.67 4.38
N GLY A 89 -5.67 -12.35 4.31
CA GLY A 89 -6.15 -11.66 3.09
C GLY A 89 -5.24 -11.90 1.89
N THR A 90 -3.93 -12.02 2.12
CA THR A 90 -2.96 -12.37 1.08
C THR A 90 -3.11 -13.81 0.62
N VAL A 91 -3.40 -14.75 1.52
CA VAL A 91 -3.73 -16.15 1.16
C VAL A 91 -4.95 -16.17 0.23
N TYR A 92 -6.06 -15.55 0.64
CA TYR A 92 -7.28 -15.53 -0.17
C TYR A 92 -7.10 -14.88 -1.55
N ARG A 93 -6.25 -13.86 -1.67
CA ARG A 93 -5.92 -13.24 -2.96
C ARG A 93 -5.28 -14.20 -3.96
N PHE A 94 -4.62 -15.26 -3.47
CA PHE A 94 -3.94 -16.26 -4.30
C PHE A 94 -4.69 -17.59 -4.41
N LEU A 95 -5.84 -17.73 -3.72
CA LEU A 95 -6.73 -18.88 -3.88
C LEU A 95 -7.69 -18.67 -5.07
N PRO A 96 -8.09 -19.74 -5.77
CA PRO A 96 -9.14 -19.67 -6.78
C PRO A 96 -10.45 -19.11 -6.22
N ALA A 97 -11.22 -18.38 -7.03
CA ALA A 97 -12.49 -17.77 -6.62
C ALA A 97 -13.51 -18.77 -6.02
N ALA A 98 -13.50 -20.01 -6.51
CA ALA A 98 -14.31 -21.11 -5.98
C ALA A 98 -14.01 -21.45 -4.50
N ILE A 99 -12.78 -21.20 -4.03
CA ILE A 99 -12.35 -21.45 -2.65
C ILE A 99 -12.49 -20.19 -1.79
N ALA A 100 -12.36 -19.00 -2.39
CA ALA A 100 -12.48 -17.73 -1.70
C ALA A 100 -13.92 -17.39 -1.25
N GLY A 101 -14.94 -17.86 -1.96
CA GLY A 101 -16.36 -17.61 -1.66
C GLY A 101 -16.93 -18.38 -0.46
N ALA A 102 -16.28 -19.47 -0.02
CA ALA A 102 -16.76 -20.31 1.08
C ALA A 102 -16.49 -19.73 2.49
N GLY A 103 -15.81 -18.58 2.58
CA GLY A 103 -15.38 -17.97 3.84
C GLY A 103 -16.40 -17.08 4.54
N SER A 104 -17.56 -16.81 3.94
CA SER A 104 -18.55 -15.83 4.46
C SER A 104 -19.72 -16.44 5.22
N SER A 105 -19.90 -17.77 5.20
CA SER A 105 -20.87 -18.47 6.06
C SER A 105 -20.14 -19.35 7.08
N MET A 106 -19.91 -18.82 8.28
CA MET A 106 -19.53 -19.64 9.44
C MET A 106 -20.70 -20.53 9.86
N THR A 107 -20.98 -21.57 9.08
CA THR A 107 -21.80 -22.74 9.47
C THR A 107 -21.67 -23.91 8.52
N ASN A 108 -21.07 -23.76 7.33
CA ASN A 108 -20.96 -24.89 6.41
C ASN A 108 -19.64 -24.86 5.62
N VAL A 109 -18.59 -25.43 6.23
CA VAL A 109 -17.50 -26.00 5.44
C VAL A 109 -18.08 -27.27 4.84
N PRO A 110 -18.11 -27.45 3.50
CA PRO A 110 -18.50 -28.74 2.95
C PRO A 110 -17.59 -29.79 3.56
N GLU A 111 -18.20 -30.76 4.23
CA GLU A 111 -17.50 -31.90 4.81
C GLU A 111 -16.61 -32.49 3.72
N MET A 112 -15.30 -32.37 3.92
CA MET A 112 -14.33 -33.00 3.03
C MET A 112 -14.55 -34.51 3.13
N PRO A 113 -14.51 -35.27 2.02
CA PRO A 113 -14.74 -36.71 2.05
C PRO A 113 -13.92 -37.35 3.18
N SER A 114 -14.60 -38.16 3.99
CA SER A 114 -14.09 -38.77 5.23
C SER A 114 -12.84 -39.63 5.03
N GLU A 115 -12.46 -39.93 3.80
CA GLU A 115 -11.26 -40.72 3.45
C GLU A 115 -9.93 -39.94 3.58
N LEU A 116 -9.95 -38.63 3.84
CA LEU A 116 -8.73 -37.82 4.04
C LEU A 116 -8.56 -37.27 5.47
N ALA A 117 -9.27 -37.82 6.46
CA ALA A 117 -9.23 -37.36 7.85
C ALA A 117 -7.93 -37.72 8.61
N ASP A 118 -7.12 -38.66 8.11
CA ASP A 118 -6.05 -39.31 8.90
C ASP A 118 -4.61 -38.83 8.62
N ALA A 119 -4.41 -37.78 7.83
CA ALA A 119 -3.06 -37.28 7.53
C ALA A 119 -2.79 -35.91 8.19
N ASN A 120 -2.82 -35.87 9.52
CA ASN A 120 -2.25 -34.79 10.31
C ASN A 120 -0.90 -35.27 10.90
N PRO A 121 0.25 -35.06 10.24
CA PRO A 121 1.52 -35.19 10.95
C PRO A 121 1.66 -33.99 11.91
N ALA A 122 1.99 -34.31 13.15
CA ALA A 122 2.33 -33.36 14.22
C ALA A 122 3.47 -32.40 13.81
#